data_AF-A0AAD7NHM0-F1
#
_entry.id   AF-A0AAD7NHM0-F1
#
_cell.length_a   1.000
_cell.length_b   1.000
_cell.length_c   1.000
_cell.angle_alpha   90.00
_cell.angle_beta   90.00
_cell.angle_gamma   90.00
#
_symmetry.space_group_name_H-M   'P 1'
#
loop_
_entity.id
_entity.type
_entity.pdbx_description
1 polymer ?
#
loop_
_entity_poly.entity_id
_entity_poly.type
_entity_poly.pdbx_seq_one_letter_code
_entity_poly.pdbx_strand_id
1 'polypeptide(L)'
;IIGNLPPKEGRILYMACVDPHLVSGADVVIDSNPKLVESLEKVQTAFLRRLLGLGAYSMRAPLFTELGLIPLSYRRIILALRYVGYLVDPKTSPYARAALEDSYNLYLNSHQGYWMDLALVMSKLRYPVALPGLTGLTPDLCADLAKEVHKSALKHLDGEVQASTRLYLLHDRLEPLKDEAPQKITLILRHYLELVTNPNHRKAITRLLVSQHPLAIERMRYKSRYHRVEVPRDLRVCRFGCREIESVEHALFFCKKKTELVECRRGFVNAMQGFDPTVLTVAPWNATRVLRGLIFRRDTVCQVAKYAYKVFAIFNGEVMVWP
;
A
#
# COMPACT_ATOMS: atom_id res chain seq x y z
N ILE A 1 -5.96 -4.49 -20.29
CA ILE A 1 -5.21 -5.77 -20.28
C ILE A 1 -4.49 -6.01 -18.93
N ILE A 2 -3.84 -5.03 -18.28
CA ILE A 2 -3.11 -5.21 -17.00
C ILE A 2 -4.00 -5.70 -15.81
N GLY A 3 -5.29 -5.35 -15.76
CA GLY A 3 -6.11 -5.54 -14.56
C GLY A 3 -6.38 -6.98 -14.12
N ASN A 4 -6.08 -8.00 -14.94
CA ASN A 4 -6.24 -9.42 -14.55
C ASN A 4 -4.91 -10.15 -14.39
N LEU A 5 -3.80 -9.47 -14.63
CA LEU A 5 -2.46 -10.02 -14.44
C LEU A 5 -2.27 -10.42 -12.97
N PRO A 6 -1.63 -11.56 -12.66
CA PRO A 6 -1.34 -11.87 -11.28
C PRO A 6 -0.28 -10.88 -10.72
N PRO A 7 -0.39 -10.47 -9.45
CA PRO A 7 0.41 -9.38 -8.89
C PRO A 7 1.92 -9.62 -8.92
N LYS A 8 2.35 -10.88 -8.82
CA LYS A 8 3.77 -11.24 -8.89
C LYS A 8 4.38 -10.90 -10.25
N GLU A 9 3.73 -11.32 -11.32
CA GLU A 9 4.12 -11.02 -12.70
C GLU A 9 3.98 -9.53 -13.00
N GLY A 10 2.92 -8.88 -12.49
CA GLY A 10 2.76 -7.44 -12.63
C GLY A 10 3.84 -6.62 -11.94
N ARG A 11 4.33 -7.10 -10.79
CA ARG A 11 5.49 -6.51 -10.10
C ARG A 11 6.77 -6.68 -10.93
N ILE A 12 6.96 -7.84 -11.56
CA ILE A 12 8.11 -8.08 -12.47
C ILE A 12 8.04 -7.10 -13.65
N LEU A 13 6.87 -6.99 -14.32
CA LEU A 13 6.69 -6.04 -15.42
C LEU A 13 6.89 -4.60 -15.00
N TYR A 14 6.44 -4.20 -13.80
CA TYR A 14 6.72 -2.87 -13.27
C TYR A 14 8.23 -2.63 -13.17
N MET A 15 8.95 -3.55 -12.52
CA MET A 15 10.40 -3.40 -12.28
C MET A 15 11.21 -3.45 -13.58
N ALA A 16 10.76 -4.21 -14.59
CA ALA A 16 11.48 -4.39 -15.84
C ALA A 16 11.15 -3.31 -16.90
N CYS A 17 9.91 -2.80 -16.94
CA CYS A 17 9.43 -1.99 -18.08
C CYS A 17 8.92 -0.61 -17.68
N VAL A 18 8.59 -0.36 -16.41
CA VAL A 18 8.04 0.95 -15.98
C VAL A 18 9.06 1.68 -15.13
N ASP A 19 9.57 1.01 -14.10
CA ASP A 19 10.52 1.57 -13.15
C ASP A 19 11.76 2.18 -13.81
N PRO A 20 12.41 1.55 -14.82
CA PRO A 20 13.58 2.12 -15.49
C PRO A 20 13.32 3.50 -16.10
N HIS A 21 12.12 3.72 -16.68
CA HIS A 21 11.76 5.03 -17.22
C HIS A 21 11.48 6.06 -16.11
N LEU A 22 10.93 5.62 -14.98
CA LEU A 22 10.62 6.51 -13.86
C LEU A 22 11.86 6.91 -13.06
N VAL A 23 12.93 6.09 -13.09
CA VAL A 23 14.18 6.37 -12.38
C VAL A 23 15.32 6.82 -13.29
N SER A 24 15.08 6.89 -14.60
CA SER A 24 16.08 7.38 -15.56
C SER A 24 16.57 8.77 -15.16
N GLY A 25 17.90 8.91 -15.06
CA GLY A 25 18.57 10.16 -14.67
C GLY A 25 18.30 10.63 -13.24
N ALA A 26 17.68 9.82 -12.37
CA ALA A 26 17.39 10.19 -10.98
C ALA A 26 18.63 10.38 -10.10
N ASP A 27 19.74 9.76 -10.52
CA ASP A 27 21.04 9.85 -9.90
C ASP A 27 21.70 11.22 -10.10
N VAL A 28 21.50 11.83 -11.27
CA VAL A 28 22.08 13.13 -11.66
C VAL A 28 21.09 14.29 -11.46
N VAL A 29 19.82 14.09 -11.81
CA VAL A 29 18.77 15.12 -11.73
C VAL A 29 17.94 14.89 -10.48
N ILE A 30 18.28 15.66 -9.43
CA ILE A 30 17.60 15.58 -8.14
C ILE A 30 16.21 16.22 -8.20
N ASP A 31 15.29 15.58 -7.51
CA ASP A 31 13.85 15.89 -7.44
C ASP A 31 13.53 17.15 -6.60
N SER A 32 14.20 18.28 -6.86
CA SER A 32 14.04 19.51 -6.07
C SER A 32 12.68 20.21 -6.28
N ASN A 33 12.03 20.01 -7.43
CA ASN A 33 10.70 20.53 -7.75
C ASN A 33 9.60 19.46 -7.60
N PRO A 34 8.72 19.56 -6.57
CA PRO A 34 7.69 18.56 -6.31
C PRO A 34 6.70 18.34 -7.46
N LYS A 35 6.42 19.39 -8.28
CA LYS A 35 5.43 19.29 -9.37
C LYS A 35 5.88 18.34 -10.48
N LEU A 36 7.19 18.31 -10.77
CA LEU A 36 7.75 17.45 -11.81
C LEU A 36 7.66 15.98 -11.38
N VAL A 37 8.01 15.70 -10.12
CA VAL A 37 7.98 14.36 -9.52
C VAL A 37 6.55 13.83 -9.44
N GLU A 38 5.57 14.69 -9.14
CA GLU A 38 4.16 14.30 -9.03
C GLU A 38 3.64 13.62 -10.31
N SER A 39 4.11 14.06 -11.49
CA SER A 39 3.74 13.45 -12.77
C SER A 39 4.23 12.00 -12.88
N LEU A 40 5.44 11.71 -12.41
CA LEU A 40 6.03 10.37 -12.40
C LEU A 40 5.37 9.48 -11.33
N GLU A 41 5.10 10.03 -10.15
CA GLU A 41 4.36 9.33 -9.10
C GLU A 41 2.93 8.97 -9.52
N LYS A 42 2.28 9.80 -10.35
CA LYS A 42 0.99 9.47 -10.96
C LYS A 42 1.07 8.23 -11.85
N VAL A 43 2.15 8.08 -12.63
CA VAL A 43 2.37 6.87 -13.45
C VAL A 43 2.54 5.64 -12.56
N GLN A 44 3.40 5.72 -11.54
CA GLN A 44 3.62 4.63 -10.59
C GLN A 44 2.29 4.23 -9.93
N THR A 45 1.61 5.17 -9.27
CA THR A 45 0.36 4.90 -8.56
C THR A 45 -0.76 4.41 -9.47
N ALA A 46 -0.85 4.91 -10.71
CA ALA A 46 -1.83 4.41 -11.69
C ALA A 46 -1.55 2.95 -12.08
N PHE A 47 -0.30 2.57 -12.29
CA PHE A 47 0.08 1.19 -12.57
C PHE A 47 -0.28 0.27 -11.39
N LEU A 48 0.13 0.64 -10.17
CA LEU A 48 -0.13 -0.17 -8.96
C LEU A 48 -1.63 -0.32 -8.66
N ARG A 49 -2.41 0.76 -8.83
CA ARG A 49 -3.88 0.71 -8.70
C ARG A 49 -4.51 -0.25 -9.70
N ARG A 50 -4.08 -0.21 -10.96
CA ARG A 50 -4.59 -1.12 -12.00
C ARG A 50 -4.26 -2.58 -11.68
N LEU A 51 -3.04 -2.84 -11.20
CA LEU A 51 -2.60 -4.19 -10.82
C LEU A 51 -3.41 -4.75 -9.63
N LEU A 52 -3.70 -3.92 -8.63
CA LEU A 52 -4.48 -4.30 -7.45
C LEU A 52 -6.00 -4.22 -7.65
N GLY A 53 -6.47 -3.67 -8.78
CA GLY A 53 -7.90 -3.47 -9.06
C GLY A 53 -8.55 -2.39 -8.19
N LEU A 54 -7.80 -1.35 -7.84
CA LEU A 54 -8.21 -0.26 -6.94
C LEU A 54 -8.59 1.02 -7.71
N GLY A 55 -9.49 1.81 -7.13
CA GLY A 55 -9.96 3.08 -7.70
C GLY A 55 -9.06 4.27 -7.35
N ALA A 56 -9.39 5.45 -7.89
CA ALA A 56 -8.64 6.70 -7.68
C ALA A 56 -8.65 7.18 -6.22
N TYR A 57 -9.69 6.85 -5.45
CA TYR A 57 -9.85 7.21 -4.04
C TYR A 57 -9.13 6.25 -3.07
N SER A 58 -8.43 5.24 -3.60
CA SER A 58 -7.63 4.32 -2.79
C SER A 58 -6.49 5.04 -2.09
N MET A 59 -6.25 4.64 -0.84
CA MET A 59 -5.09 5.08 -0.09
C MET A 59 -3.80 4.65 -0.79
N ARG A 60 -2.76 5.50 -0.69
CA ARG A 60 -1.48 5.27 -1.38
C ARG A 60 -0.62 4.24 -0.68
N ALA A 61 -0.50 4.27 0.65
CA ALA A 61 0.36 3.34 1.38
C ALA A 61 0.14 1.85 1.03
N PRO A 62 -1.11 1.33 0.94
CA PRO A 62 -1.34 -0.05 0.53
C PRO A 62 -0.81 -0.40 -0.87
N LEU A 63 -0.73 0.56 -1.80
CA LEU A 63 -0.16 0.27 -3.12
C LEU A 63 1.28 -0.24 -3.03
N PHE A 64 2.02 0.26 -2.04
CA PHE A 64 3.42 -0.05 -1.79
C PHE A 64 3.56 -1.23 -0.83
N THR A 65 2.87 -1.19 0.32
CA THR A 65 2.97 -2.22 1.36
C THR A 65 2.45 -3.57 0.92
N GLU A 66 1.47 -3.61 0.02
CA GLU A 66 0.92 -4.87 -0.46
C GLU A 66 1.77 -5.51 -1.58
N LEU A 67 2.46 -4.71 -2.38
CA LEU A 67 3.28 -5.18 -3.51
C LEU A 67 4.77 -5.33 -3.20
N GLY A 68 5.22 -4.85 -2.04
CA GLY A 68 6.64 -4.84 -1.68
C GLY A 68 7.45 -3.94 -2.61
N LEU A 69 6.91 -2.74 -2.88
CA LEU A 69 7.53 -1.72 -3.72
C LEU A 69 7.73 -0.45 -2.91
N ILE A 70 8.80 0.28 -3.21
CA ILE A 70 9.11 1.55 -2.57
C ILE A 70 8.48 2.72 -3.36
N PRO A 71 7.98 3.77 -2.70
CA PRO A 71 7.51 4.96 -3.40
C PRO A 71 8.64 5.61 -4.19
N LEU A 72 8.31 6.15 -5.37
CA LEU A 72 9.28 6.66 -6.33
C LEU A 72 10.20 7.74 -5.75
N SER A 73 9.65 8.67 -4.95
CA SER A 73 10.40 9.74 -4.29
C SER A 73 11.56 9.20 -3.43
N TYR A 74 11.33 8.13 -2.65
CA TYR A 74 12.41 7.51 -1.87
C TYR A 74 13.37 6.71 -2.77
N ARG A 75 12.86 6.03 -3.81
CA ARG A 75 13.68 5.25 -4.74
C ARG A 75 14.71 6.11 -5.47
N ARG A 76 14.29 7.27 -5.94
CA ARG A 76 15.14 8.22 -6.70
C ARG A 76 16.24 8.80 -5.81
N ILE A 77 15.94 9.14 -4.56
CA ILE A 77 16.96 9.56 -3.56
C ILE A 77 17.97 8.44 -3.29
N ILE A 78 17.52 7.19 -3.14
CA ILE A 78 18.42 6.04 -2.94
C ILE A 78 19.39 5.87 -4.12
N LEU A 79 18.94 6.11 -5.35
CA LEU A 79 19.81 6.06 -6.54
C LEU A 79 20.80 7.21 -6.56
N ALA A 80 20.37 8.44 -6.23
CA ALA A 80 21.27 9.57 -6.06
C ALA A 80 22.36 9.30 -5.01
N LEU A 81 22.01 8.75 -3.85
CA LEU A 81 22.99 8.39 -2.83
C LEU A 81 23.98 7.31 -3.29
N ARG A 82 23.53 6.32 -4.06
CA ARG A 82 24.42 5.32 -4.66
C ARG A 82 25.38 5.95 -5.66
N TYR A 83 24.91 6.90 -6.45
CA TYR A 83 25.75 7.64 -7.39
C TYR A 83 26.77 8.51 -6.67
N VAL A 84 26.39 9.21 -5.59
CA VAL A 84 27.36 9.91 -4.73
C VAL A 84 28.40 8.94 -4.18
N GLY A 85 27.99 7.74 -3.75
CA GLY A 85 28.90 6.68 -3.33
C GLY A 85 29.91 6.29 -4.41
N TYR A 86 29.46 6.20 -5.66
CA TYR A 86 30.33 6.01 -6.82
C TYR A 86 31.29 7.19 -7.05
N LEU A 87 30.82 8.44 -6.92
CA LEU A 87 31.63 9.64 -7.12
C LEU A 87 32.76 9.81 -6.08
N VAL A 88 32.53 9.36 -4.85
CA VAL A 88 33.55 9.43 -3.78
C VAL A 88 34.49 8.23 -3.75
N ASP A 89 34.23 7.18 -4.51
CA ASP A 89 35.13 6.03 -4.64
C ASP A 89 36.47 6.47 -5.27
N PRO A 90 37.62 6.21 -4.61
CA PRO A 90 38.94 6.56 -5.14
C PRO A 90 39.25 5.97 -6.53
N LYS A 91 38.57 4.90 -6.94
CA LYS A 91 38.75 4.26 -8.25
C LYS A 91 38.01 4.97 -9.37
N THR A 92 37.12 5.89 -9.04
CA THR A 92 36.30 6.63 -10.02
C THR A 92 37.10 7.77 -10.67
N SER A 93 36.65 8.21 -11.84
CA SER A 93 37.25 9.33 -12.59
C SER A 93 37.48 10.55 -11.69
N PRO A 94 38.70 11.12 -11.67
CA PRO A 94 39.03 12.27 -10.83
C PRO A 94 38.18 13.50 -11.20
N TYR A 95 37.76 13.63 -12.46
CA TYR A 95 36.89 14.72 -12.91
C TYR A 95 35.50 14.66 -12.29
N ALA A 96 34.95 13.45 -12.12
CA ALA A 96 33.62 13.28 -11.54
C ALA A 96 33.62 13.63 -10.05
N ARG A 97 34.71 13.29 -9.34
CA ARG A 97 34.94 13.71 -7.97
C ARG A 97 35.13 15.22 -7.84
N ALA A 98 35.94 15.83 -8.70
CA ALA A 98 36.14 17.27 -8.71
C ALA A 98 34.82 18.04 -8.92
N ALA A 99 33.95 17.58 -9.82
CA ALA A 99 32.62 18.17 -10.02
C ALA A 99 31.71 18.07 -8.77
N LEU A 100 31.82 16.97 -8.01
CA LEU A 100 31.11 16.83 -6.73
C LEU A 100 31.65 17.79 -5.67
N GLU A 101 32.97 17.92 -5.58
CA GLU A 101 33.65 18.87 -4.68
C GLU A 101 33.26 20.31 -5.02
N ASP A 102 33.20 20.68 -6.30
CA ASP A 102 32.71 21.98 -6.76
C ASP A 102 31.25 22.20 -6.38
N SER A 103 30.38 21.19 -6.56
CA SER A 103 28.99 21.28 -6.12
C SER A 103 28.86 21.44 -4.61
N TYR A 104 29.75 20.85 -3.82
CA TYR A 104 29.77 21.00 -2.37
C TYR A 104 30.27 22.39 -1.96
N ASN A 105 31.28 22.93 -2.64
CA ASN A 105 31.75 24.31 -2.44
C ASN A 105 30.65 25.34 -2.73
N LEU A 106 29.86 25.13 -3.78
CA LEU A 106 28.69 25.96 -4.06
C LEU A 106 27.68 25.93 -2.89
N TYR A 107 27.41 24.73 -2.36
CA TYR A 107 26.52 24.57 -1.21
C TYR A 107 27.02 25.32 0.04
N LEU A 108 28.32 25.26 0.36
CA LEU A 108 28.92 26.01 1.47
C LEU A 108 28.77 27.53 1.30
N ASN A 109 28.80 28.00 0.05
CA ASN A 109 28.58 29.40 -0.30
C ASN A 109 27.08 29.74 -0.53
N SER A 110 26.15 28.88 -0.11
CA SER A 110 24.70 29.08 -0.24
C SER A 110 24.19 29.24 -1.68
N HIS A 111 24.93 28.68 -2.65
CA HIS A 111 24.51 28.63 -4.05
C HIS A 111 23.82 27.30 -4.38
N GLN A 112 22.94 27.36 -5.38
CA GLN A 112 22.23 26.18 -5.87
C GLN A 112 23.19 25.22 -6.59
N GLY A 113 22.94 23.93 -6.45
CA GLY A 113 23.75 22.89 -7.05
C GLY A 113 23.25 21.50 -6.63
N TYR A 114 23.88 20.47 -7.19
CA TYR A 114 23.51 19.08 -6.96
C TYR A 114 23.46 18.73 -5.46
N TRP A 115 24.47 19.14 -4.69
CA TRP A 115 24.55 18.87 -3.26
C TRP A 115 23.44 19.54 -2.45
N MET A 116 23.15 20.82 -2.75
CA MET A 116 22.07 21.56 -2.09
C MET A 116 20.71 20.91 -2.36
N ASP A 117 20.46 20.49 -3.60
CA ASP A 117 19.22 19.82 -3.97
C ASP A 117 19.09 18.47 -3.25
N LEU A 118 20.17 17.68 -3.17
CA LEU A 118 20.18 16.41 -2.44
C LEU A 118 19.88 16.60 -0.95
N ALA A 119 20.55 17.55 -0.30
CA ALA A 119 20.30 17.90 1.10
C ALA A 119 18.83 18.36 1.32
N LEU A 120 18.30 19.14 0.38
CA LEU A 120 16.92 19.63 0.44
C LEU A 120 15.91 18.49 0.31
N VAL A 121 16.07 17.56 -0.63
CA VAL A 121 15.12 16.45 -0.77
C VAL A 121 15.17 15.48 0.40
N MET A 122 16.36 15.23 0.95
CA MET A 122 16.53 14.37 2.14
C MET A 122 15.93 14.99 3.40
N SER A 123 16.03 16.31 3.57
CA SER A 123 15.42 17.03 4.69
C SER A 123 13.89 17.14 4.59
N LYS A 124 13.34 17.12 3.38
CA LYS A 124 11.89 17.14 3.12
C LYS A 124 11.20 15.79 3.25
N LEU A 125 11.93 14.70 3.46
CA LEU A 125 11.34 13.39 3.72
C LEU A 125 10.45 13.43 4.97
N ARG A 126 9.44 12.57 5.03
CA ARG A 126 8.55 12.50 6.21
C ARG A 126 9.33 12.22 7.49
N TYR A 127 10.34 11.37 7.40
CA TYR A 127 11.38 11.21 8.42
C TYR A 127 12.71 11.64 7.80
N PRO A 128 13.17 12.88 8.06
CA PRO A 128 14.37 13.43 7.46
C PRO A 128 15.60 12.56 7.71
N VAL A 129 16.48 12.50 6.72
CA VAL A 129 17.82 11.90 6.86
C VAL A 129 18.83 13.01 6.64
N ALA A 130 19.75 13.21 7.59
CA ALA A 130 20.77 14.23 7.45
C ALA A 130 21.83 13.78 6.45
N LEU A 131 22.13 14.63 5.47
CA LEU A 131 23.29 14.45 4.60
C LEU A 131 24.52 15.04 5.31
N PRO A 132 25.53 14.23 5.68
CA PRO A 132 26.76 14.75 6.28
C PRO A 132 27.54 15.60 5.28
N GLY A 133 28.58 16.31 5.72
CA GLY A 133 29.50 17.00 4.82
C GLY A 133 30.27 16.05 3.91
N LEU A 134 30.88 16.58 2.84
CA LEU A 134 31.67 15.77 1.90
C LEU A 134 32.95 15.21 2.54
N THR A 135 33.50 15.93 3.53
CA THR A 135 34.69 15.48 4.27
C THR A 135 34.40 14.19 5.02
N GLY A 136 35.15 13.12 4.71
CA GLY A 136 34.98 11.81 5.33
C GLY A 136 33.80 11.00 4.78
N LEU A 137 33.14 11.46 3.71
CA LEU A 137 32.13 10.66 3.01
C LEU A 137 32.80 9.50 2.28
N THR A 138 32.33 8.28 2.55
CA THR A 138 32.82 7.05 1.90
C THR A 138 31.69 6.34 1.15
N PRO A 139 32.00 5.45 0.20
CA PRO A 139 30.98 4.65 -0.48
C PRO A 139 30.10 3.85 0.50
N ASP A 140 30.68 3.33 1.58
CA ASP A 140 29.97 2.60 2.62
C ASP A 140 28.99 3.50 3.39
N LEU A 141 29.42 4.72 3.74
CA LEU A 141 28.54 5.69 4.40
C LEU A 141 27.38 6.10 3.48
N CYS A 142 27.62 6.26 2.17
CA CYS A 142 26.54 6.48 1.19
C CYS A 142 25.57 5.30 1.12
N ALA A 143 26.08 4.07 1.18
CA ALA A 143 25.24 2.87 1.24
C ALA A 143 24.40 2.82 2.52
N ASP A 144 24.95 3.24 3.66
CA ASP A 144 24.23 3.33 4.93
C ASP A 144 23.18 4.45 4.92
N LEU A 145 23.49 5.62 4.36
CA LEU A 145 22.49 6.68 4.14
C LEU A 145 21.34 6.19 3.26
N ALA A 146 21.63 5.42 2.21
CA ALA A 146 20.59 4.81 1.37
C ALA A 146 19.72 3.81 2.15
N LYS A 147 20.31 3.05 3.09
CA LYS A 147 19.53 2.20 4.02
C LYS A 147 18.68 3.04 4.97
N GLU A 148 19.17 4.18 5.47
CA GLU A 148 18.39 5.09 6.32
C GLU A 148 17.23 5.72 5.56
N VAL A 149 17.42 6.15 4.31
CA VAL A 149 16.32 6.61 3.45
C VAL A 149 15.30 5.50 3.21
N HIS A 150 15.76 4.26 3.02
CA HIS A 150 14.86 3.10 2.91
C HIS A 150 14.06 2.90 4.21
N LYS A 151 14.69 2.92 5.38
CA LYS A 151 14.00 2.83 6.69
C LYS A 151 13.01 3.96 6.89
N SER A 152 13.36 5.18 6.49
CA SER A 152 12.46 6.34 6.49
C SER A 152 11.19 6.07 5.67
N ALA A 153 11.34 5.47 4.47
CA ALA A 153 10.21 5.06 3.65
C ALA A 153 9.33 4.01 4.36
N LEU A 154 9.94 2.99 4.98
CA LEU A 154 9.21 1.95 5.72
C LEU A 154 8.41 2.55 6.88
N LYS A 155 9.04 3.43 7.67
CA LYS A 155 8.40 4.10 8.80
C LYS A 155 7.25 5.00 8.34
N HIS A 156 7.43 5.71 7.21
CA HIS A 156 6.38 6.52 6.61
C HIS A 156 5.16 5.68 6.23
N LEU A 157 5.37 4.60 5.49
CA LEU A 157 4.28 3.74 5.03
C LEU A 157 3.57 3.02 6.18
N ASP A 158 4.30 2.49 7.17
CA ASP A 158 3.69 1.89 8.35
C ASP A 158 2.86 2.94 9.12
N GLY A 159 3.42 4.14 9.32
CA GLY A 159 2.71 5.25 9.96
C GLY A 159 1.41 5.63 9.25
N GLU A 160 1.39 5.71 7.93
CA GLU A 160 0.15 5.97 7.16
C GLU A 160 -0.89 4.85 7.31
N VAL A 161 -0.45 3.60 7.41
CA VAL A 161 -1.36 2.46 7.65
C VAL A 161 -1.94 2.53 9.06
N GLN A 162 -1.11 2.66 10.09
CA GLN A 162 -1.55 2.67 11.49
C GLN A 162 -2.41 3.89 11.83
N ALA A 163 -2.12 5.07 11.27
CA ALA A 163 -2.89 6.29 11.53
C ALA A 163 -4.28 6.29 10.86
N SER A 164 -4.50 5.46 9.86
CA SER A 164 -5.74 5.49 9.08
C SER A 164 -6.85 4.64 9.67
N THR A 165 -7.99 5.28 9.97
CA THR A 165 -9.22 4.57 10.37
C THR A 165 -9.81 3.68 9.27
N ARG A 166 -9.43 3.91 8.00
CA ARG A 166 -9.86 3.07 6.86
C ARG A 166 -9.12 1.74 6.82
N LEU A 167 -7.87 1.72 7.29
CA LEU A 167 -6.99 0.56 7.17
C LEU A 167 -6.93 -0.26 8.46
N TYR A 168 -8.00 -0.21 9.27
CA TYR A 168 -8.06 -0.87 10.58
C TYR A 168 -7.85 -2.39 10.52
N LEU A 169 -8.18 -3.02 9.37
CA LEU A 169 -7.89 -4.44 9.14
C LEU A 169 -6.41 -4.73 8.91
N LEU A 170 -5.61 -3.72 8.55
CA LEU A 170 -4.16 -3.81 8.32
C LEU A 170 -3.32 -3.36 9.52
N HIS A 171 -3.94 -2.79 10.56
CA HIS A 171 -3.24 -2.33 11.77
C HIS A 171 -2.50 -3.48 12.42
N ASP A 172 -1.26 -3.26 12.86
CA ASP A 172 -0.41 -4.28 13.51
C ASP A 172 -0.41 -5.65 12.82
N ARG A 173 -0.52 -5.66 11.48
CA ARG A 173 -0.54 -6.90 10.72
C ARG A 173 0.79 -7.63 10.82
N LEU A 174 0.72 -8.93 11.08
CA LEU A 174 1.81 -9.87 10.92
C LEU A 174 1.64 -10.62 9.59
N GLU A 175 2.70 -10.69 8.80
CA GLU A 175 2.71 -11.43 7.54
C GLU A 175 2.90 -12.92 7.83
N PRO A 176 2.01 -13.80 7.35
CA PRO A 176 2.17 -15.23 7.54
C PRO A 176 3.19 -15.79 6.53
N LEU A 177 4.33 -16.21 7.07
CA LEU A 177 5.41 -16.82 6.31
C LEU A 177 5.19 -18.32 6.16
N LYS A 178 5.89 -18.94 5.18
CA LYS A 178 5.84 -20.38 5.00
C LYS A 178 6.80 -21.01 6.02
N ASP A 179 6.31 -21.94 6.82
CA ASP A 179 7.10 -22.70 7.81
C ASP A 179 7.80 -21.85 8.90
N GLU A 180 7.42 -20.58 9.04
CA GLU A 180 7.98 -19.63 10.00
C GLU A 180 6.87 -18.90 10.76
N ALA A 181 7.21 -18.38 11.95
CA ALA A 181 6.29 -17.55 12.72
C ALA A 181 5.91 -16.28 11.93
N PRO A 182 4.66 -15.77 12.05
CA PRO A 182 4.28 -14.52 11.42
C PRO A 182 5.12 -13.33 11.88
N GLN A 183 5.55 -12.48 10.96
CA GLN A 183 6.47 -11.36 11.24
C GLN A 183 5.89 -10.01 10.82
N LYS A 184 6.24 -8.93 11.53
CA LYS A 184 5.90 -7.56 11.11
C LYS A 184 6.82 -7.14 9.95
N ILE A 185 6.28 -7.14 8.74
CA ILE A 185 6.99 -6.74 7.51
C ILE A 185 6.20 -5.65 6.80
N THR A 186 6.78 -4.47 6.60
CA THR A 186 6.11 -3.32 5.96
C THR A 186 6.02 -3.46 4.44
N LEU A 187 7.11 -3.84 3.78
CA LEU A 187 7.17 -3.99 2.32
C LEU A 187 7.43 -5.45 1.95
N ILE A 188 6.40 -6.14 1.48
CA ILE A 188 6.51 -7.49 0.91
C ILE A 188 5.34 -7.70 -0.05
N LEU A 189 5.54 -8.56 -1.06
CA LEU A 189 4.41 -9.05 -1.85
C LEU A 189 3.56 -9.96 -0.98
N ARG A 190 2.34 -9.52 -0.65
CA ARG A 190 1.53 -10.17 0.39
C ARG A 190 1.07 -11.55 -0.03
N HIS A 191 1.05 -12.48 0.94
CA HIS A 191 0.64 -13.87 0.75
C HIS A 191 -0.70 -14.00 0.00
N TYR A 192 -1.71 -13.18 0.31
CA TYR A 192 -3.02 -13.28 -0.33
C TYR A 192 -3.00 -12.84 -1.81
N LEU A 193 -2.05 -12.01 -2.22
CA LEU A 193 -1.87 -11.63 -3.62
C LEU A 193 -1.25 -12.76 -4.45
N GLU A 194 -0.51 -13.67 -3.80
CA GLU A 194 0.08 -14.85 -4.42
C GLU A 194 -0.85 -16.07 -4.34
N LEU A 195 -1.42 -16.34 -3.17
CA LEU A 195 -2.21 -17.55 -2.90
C LEU A 195 -3.59 -17.52 -3.56
N VAL A 196 -4.22 -16.34 -3.66
CA VAL A 196 -5.55 -16.21 -4.26
C VAL A 196 -5.43 -16.11 -5.78
N THR A 197 -5.53 -17.27 -6.44
CA THR A 197 -5.36 -17.40 -7.90
C THR A 197 -6.45 -16.69 -8.69
N ASN A 198 -7.72 -16.83 -8.27
CA ASN A 198 -8.86 -16.20 -8.93
C ASN A 198 -8.77 -14.65 -8.84
N PRO A 199 -8.67 -13.93 -9.98
CA PRO A 199 -8.50 -12.48 -9.98
C PRO A 199 -9.64 -11.71 -9.29
N ASN A 200 -10.89 -12.19 -9.40
CA ASN A 200 -12.04 -11.52 -8.79
C ASN A 200 -12.03 -11.67 -7.27
N HIS A 201 -11.71 -12.86 -6.77
CA HIS A 201 -11.57 -13.11 -5.33
C HIS A 201 -10.41 -12.29 -4.75
N ARG A 202 -9.27 -12.27 -5.45
CA ARG A 202 -8.10 -11.49 -5.05
C ARG A 202 -8.41 -10.00 -4.97
N LYS A 203 -9.08 -9.44 -5.99
CA LYS A 203 -9.52 -8.04 -5.96
C LYS A 203 -10.52 -7.77 -4.84
N ALA A 204 -11.42 -8.70 -4.56
CA ALA A 204 -12.38 -8.55 -3.47
C ALA A 204 -11.68 -8.46 -2.12
N ILE A 205 -10.74 -9.37 -1.82
CA ILE A 205 -10.00 -9.31 -0.55
C ILE A 205 -9.08 -8.08 -0.47
N THR A 206 -8.42 -7.69 -1.56
CA THR A 206 -7.64 -6.44 -1.58
C THR A 206 -8.54 -5.25 -1.25
N ARG A 207 -9.69 -5.11 -1.91
CA ARG A 207 -10.65 -4.03 -1.69
C ARG A 207 -11.23 -4.02 -0.29
N LEU A 208 -11.44 -5.20 0.29
CA LEU A 208 -11.85 -5.35 1.68
C LEU A 208 -10.79 -4.76 2.62
N LEU A 209 -9.53 -5.15 2.45
CA LEU A 209 -8.43 -4.73 3.31
C LEU A 209 -8.09 -3.24 3.20
N VAL A 210 -8.20 -2.66 2.01
CA VAL A 210 -7.80 -1.25 1.76
C VAL A 210 -8.97 -0.26 1.80
N SER A 211 -10.14 -0.69 2.31
CA SER A 211 -11.37 0.13 2.35
C SER A 211 -11.72 0.72 0.98
N GLN A 212 -11.86 -0.14 -0.03
CA GLN A 212 -12.31 0.17 -1.39
C GLN A 212 -13.41 -0.81 -1.83
N HIS A 213 -14.20 -1.26 -0.87
CA HIS A 213 -15.28 -2.23 -1.03
C HIS A 213 -16.64 -1.54 -1.25
N PRO A 214 -17.67 -2.25 -1.75
CA PRO A 214 -18.92 -1.61 -2.15
C PRO A 214 -19.86 -1.22 -1.00
N LEU A 215 -19.50 -1.50 0.26
CA LEU A 215 -20.35 -1.27 1.42
C LEU A 215 -20.55 0.23 1.74
N ALA A 216 -21.70 0.60 2.30
CA ALA A 216 -22.08 1.99 2.57
C ALA A 216 -21.11 2.69 3.53
N ILE A 217 -20.49 1.98 4.49
CA ILE A 217 -19.47 2.59 5.37
C ILE A 217 -18.34 3.29 4.59
N GLU A 218 -18.02 2.78 3.40
CA GLU A 218 -17.00 3.35 2.52
C GLU A 218 -17.63 4.16 1.38
N ARG A 219 -18.66 3.64 0.69
CA ARG A 219 -19.23 4.32 -0.47
C ARG A 219 -19.88 5.67 -0.14
N MET A 220 -20.50 5.79 1.03
CA MET A 220 -21.15 7.02 1.45
C MET A 220 -20.17 8.01 2.13
N ARG A 221 -18.89 7.63 2.29
CA ARG A 221 -17.85 8.52 2.82
C ARG A 221 -17.56 9.70 1.88
N TYR A 222 -17.77 9.53 0.57
CA TYR A 222 -17.42 10.53 -0.43
C TYR A 222 -18.66 11.13 -1.05
N LYS A 223 -18.65 12.44 -1.31
CA LYS A 223 -19.67 13.06 -2.16
C LYS A 223 -19.76 12.31 -3.49
N SER A 224 -20.97 11.97 -3.90
CA SER A 224 -21.21 11.27 -5.16
C SER A 224 -22.32 11.99 -5.95
N ARG A 225 -22.53 11.56 -7.19
CA ARG A 225 -23.66 12.03 -8.02
C ARG A 225 -25.02 11.77 -7.36
N TYR A 226 -25.11 10.81 -6.44
CA TYR A 226 -26.35 10.38 -5.79
C TYR A 226 -26.55 11.01 -4.40
N HIS A 227 -25.47 11.46 -3.74
CA HIS A 227 -25.57 12.23 -2.50
C HIS A 227 -24.50 13.33 -2.48
N ARG A 228 -24.95 14.59 -2.49
CA ARG A 228 -24.08 15.77 -2.56
C ARG A 228 -23.42 16.12 -1.23
N VAL A 229 -23.83 15.46 -0.15
CA VAL A 229 -23.34 15.68 1.21
C VAL A 229 -22.56 14.45 1.66
N GLU A 230 -21.54 14.68 2.49
CA GLU A 230 -20.87 13.61 3.20
C GLU A 230 -21.83 13.04 4.24
N VAL A 231 -21.98 11.71 4.23
CA VAL A 231 -22.89 11.02 5.12
C VAL A 231 -22.20 10.74 6.46
N PRO A 232 -22.79 11.16 7.60
CA PRO A 232 -22.35 10.77 8.94
C PRO A 232 -22.25 9.25 9.09
N ARG A 233 -21.24 8.76 9.81
CA ARG A 233 -20.92 7.31 9.89
C ARG A 233 -22.08 6.48 10.43
N ASP A 234 -22.74 6.98 11.46
CA ASP A 234 -23.92 6.41 12.12
C ASP A 234 -25.12 6.25 11.19
N LEU A 235 -25.21 7.08 10.14
CA LEU A 235 -26.27 7.01 9.15
C LEU A 235 -25.94 6.11 7.95
N ARG A 236 -24.74 5.53 7.86
CA ARG A 236 -24.32 4.60 6.79
C ARG A 236 -24.91 3.21 6.98
N VAL A 237 -26.23 3.15 7.13
CA VAL A 237 -26.98 1.94 7.48
C VAL A 237 -27.01 0.94 6.33
N CYS A 238 -27.26 -0.33 6.68
CA CYS A 238 -27.38 -1.42 5.72
C CYS A 238 -28.50 -1.15 4.72
N ARG A 239 -28.16 -1.21 3.43
CA ARG A 239 -29.10 -1.01 2.31
C ARG A 239 -30.23 -2.03 2.25
N PHE A 240 -30.07 -3.17 2.93
CA PHE A 240 -31.14 -4.17 3.06
C PHE A 240 -32.13 -3.87 4.20
N GLY A 241 -32.00 -2.72 4.87
CA GLY A 241 -32.94 -2.26 5.90
C GLY A 241 -32.69 -2.83 7.31
N CYS A 242 -31.43 -3.11 7.68
CA CYS A 242 -31.10 -3.70 8.98
C CYS A 242 -31.04 -2.72 10.16
N ARG A 243 -31.17 -1.40 9.96
CA ARG A 243 -30.87 -0.32 10.93
C ARG A 243 -29.44 -0.30 11.51
N GLU A 244 -28.66 -1.37 11.32
CA GLU A 244 -27.22 -1.45 11.61
C GLU A 244 -26.38 -0.75 10.54
N ILE A 245 -25.19 -0.27 10.92
CA ILE A 245 -24.19 0.27 9.99
C ILE A 245 -23.74 -0.82 9.01
N GLU A 246 -23.66 -0.49 7.72
CA GLU A 246 -23.16 -1.40 6.68
C GLU A 246 -21.62 -1.51 6.71
N SER A 247 -21.10 -2.07 7.81
CA SER A 247 -19.67 -2.37 7.98
C SER A 247 -19.30 -3.71 7.34
N VAL A 248 -17.99 -3.98 7.24
CA VAL A 248 -17.47 -5.26 6.77
C VAL A 248 -17.95 -6.40 7.67
N GLU A 249 -17.89 -6.22 8.98
CA GLU A 249 -18.35 -7.19 9.98
C GLU A 249 -19.85 -7.46 9.85
N HIS A 250 -20.65 -6.40 9.68
CA HIS A 250 -22.09 -6.54 9.47
C HIS A 250 -22.38 -7.35 8.19
N ALA A 251 -21.76 -6.97 7.06
CA ALA A 251 -21.97 -7.61 5.78
C ALA A 251 -21.56 -9.09 5.79
N LEU A 252 -20.40 -9.40 6.35
CA LEU A 252 -19.86 -10.76 6.38
C LEU A 252 -20.53 -11.62 7.46
N PHE A 253 -20.74 -11.14 8.67
CA PHE A 253 -21.09 -12.02 9.79
C PHE A 253 -22.52 -11.87 10.31
N PHE A 254 -23.16 -10.71 10.16
CA PHE A 254 -24.38 -10.41 10.92
C PHE A 254 -25.63 -10.15 10.09
N CYS A 255 -25.52 -9.64 8.86
CA CYS A 255 -26.69 -9.33 8.04
C CYS A 255 -27.53 -10.59 7.77
N LYS A 256 -28.83 -10.56 8.07
CA LYS A 256 -29.78 -11.68 7.86
C LYS A 256 -30.92 -11.35 6.91
N LYS A 257 -30.93 -10.16 6.29
CA LYS A 257 -32.07 -9.68 5.50
C LYS A 257 -32.23 -10.35 4.14
N LYS A 258 -31.14 -10.81 3.52
CA LYS A 258 -31.17 -11.55 2.25
C LYS A 258 -30.85 -13.02 2.51
N THR A 259 -31.68 -13.91 1.97
CA THR A 259 -31.50 -15.37 2.04
C THR A 259 -30.16 -15.79 1.45
N GLU A 260 -29.79 -15.25 0.29
CA GLU A 260 -28.52 -15.51 -0.40
C GLU A 260 -27.29 -15.21 0.48
N LEU A 261 -27.35 -14.16 1.32
CA LEU A 261 -26.26 -13.84 2.25
C LEU A 261 -26.14 -14.88 3.36
N VAL A 262 -27.27 -15.33 3.89
CA VAL A 262 -27.33 -16.34 4.96
C VAL A 262 -26.80 -17.67 4.42
N GLU A 263 -27.17 -18.05 3.21
CA GLU A 263 -26.68 -19.25 2.52
C GLU A 263 -25.18 -19.14 2.22
N CYS A 264 -24.72 -18.00 1.70
CA CYS A 264 -23.30 -17.75 1.49
C CYS A 264 -22.50 -17.88 2.79
N ARG A 265 -23.02 -17.35 3.91
CA ARG A 265 -22.38 -17.45 5.23
C ARG A 265 -22.35 -18.88 5.72
N ARG A 266 -23.45 -19.63 5.59
CA ARG A 266 -23.51 -21.05 5.96
C ARG A 266 -22.49 -21.87 5.18
N GLY A 267 -22.41 -21.67 3.86
CA GLY A 267 -21.42 -22.32 3.02
C GLY A 267 -19.98 -21.95 3.39
N PHE A 268 -19.73 -20.69 3.76
CA PHE A 268 -18.42 -20.25 4.26
C PHE A 268 -18.06 -20.92 5.59
N VAL A 269 -18.96 -20.90 6.57
CA VAL A 269 -18.75 -21.54 7.88
C VAL A 269 -18.45 -23.04 7.72
N ASN A 270 -19.25 -23.75 6.91
CA ASN A 270 -19.03 -25.16 6.64
C ASN A 270 -17.67 -25.42 5.98
N ALA A 271 -17.26 -24.59 5.02
CA ALA A 271 -15.95 -24.69 4.39
C ALA A 271 -14.80 -24.40 5.37
N MET A 272 -15.03 -23.57 6.39
CA MET A 272 -14.04 -23.15 7.37
C MET A 272 -13.90 -24.09 8.56
N GLN A 273 -14.89 -24.96 8.82
CA GLN A 273 -14.85 -25.91 9.94
C GLN A 273 -13.62 -26.81 9.94
N GLY A 274 -13.08 -27.16 8.76
CA GLY A 274 -11.87 -27.96 8.62
C GLY A 274 -10.55 -27.18 8.79
N PHE A 275 -10.58 -25.84 8.89
CA PHE A 275 -9.39 -24.99 8.93
C PHE A 275 -9.28 -24.17 10.22
N ASP A 276 -10.38 -23.56 10.65
CA ASP A 276 -10.39 -22.66 11.79
C ASP A 276 -11.77 -22.64 12.49
N PRO A 277 -11.90 -23.23 13.69
CA PRO A 277 -13.16 -23.25 14.43
C PRO A 277 -13.55 -21.88 14.99
N THR A 278 -12.65 -20.89 15.03
CA THR A 278 -12.94 -19.54 15.54
C THR A 278 -14.06 -18.85 14.76
N VAL A 279 -14.29 -19.25 13.51
CA VAL A 279 -15.42 -18.76 12.69
C VAL A 279 -16.79 -19.01 13.34
N LEU A 280 -16.89 -20.04 14.19
CA LEU A 280 -18.11 -20.40 14.91
C LEU A 280 -18.36 -19.49 16.12
N THR A 281 -17.33 -18.80 16.59
CA THR A 281 -17.34 -17.96 17.80
C THR A 281 -17.51 -16.46 17.50
N VAL A 282 -17.84 -16.12 16.24
CA VAL A 282 -17.96 -14.73 15.81
C VAL A 282 -19.13 -14.05 16.52
N ALA A 283 -18.81 -12.96 17.19
CA ALA A 283 -19.73 -12.09 17.90
C ALA A 283 -19.36 -10.62 17.63
N PRO A 284 -20.27 -9.64 17.87
CA PRO A 284 -20.03 -8.24 17.51
C PRO A 284 -18.72 -7.66 18.07
N TRP A 285 -18.35 -8.00 19.31
CA TRP A 285 -17.14 -7.49 19.97
C TRP A 285 -15.84 -8.11 19.48
N ASN A 286 -15.86 -9.27 18.80
CA ASN A 286 -14.65 -9.96 18.35
C ASN A 286 -14.54 -10.09 16.81
N ALA A 287 -15.57 -9.68 16.06
CA ALA A 287 -15.68 -9.91 14.62
C ALA A 287 -14.47 -9.40 13.82
N THR A 288 -13.98 -8.20 14.12
CA THR A 288 -12.78 -7.64 13.48
C THR A 288 -11.54 -8.49 13.76
N ARG A 289 -11.35 -8.93 15.02
CA ARG A 289 -10.21 -9.77 15.42
C ARG A 289 -10.26 -11.12 14.73
N VAL A 290 -11.43 -11.76 14.71
CA VAL A 290 -11.63 -13.05 14.02
C VAL A 290 -11.37 -12.87 12.53
N LEU A 291 -11.94 -11.84 11.89
CA LEU A 291 -11.71 -11.59 10.47
C LEU A 291 -10.23 -11.41 10.14
N ARG A 292 -9.50 -10.62 10.94
CA ARG A 292 -8.04 -10.47 10.78
C ARG A 292 -7.32 -11.81 10.91
N GLY A 293 -7.67 -12.61 11.91
CA GLY A 293 -7.12 -13.96 12.10
C GLY A 293 -7.37 -14.87 10.91
N LEU A 294 -8.56 -14.82 10.31
CA LEU A 294 -8.91 -15.60 9.12
C LEU A 294 -8.23 -15.09 7.84
N ILE A 295 -7.94 -13.80 7.74
CA ILE A 295 -7.28 -13.24 6.54
C ILE A 295 -5.78 -13.48 6.57
N PHE A 296 -5.12 -13.23 7.70
CA PHE A 296 -3.65 -13.31 7.82
C PHE A 296 -3.16 -14.73 8.14
N ARG A 297 -3.77 -15.70 7.49
CA ARG A 297 -3.52 -17.13 7.60
C ARG A 297 -3.52 -17.74 6.20
N ARG A 298 -2.46 -18.49 5.89
CA ARG A 298 -2.23 -19.01 4.52
C ARG A 298 -3.28 -20.03 4.09
N ASP A 299 -3.80 -20.81 5.03
CA ASP A 299 -4.76 -21.89 4.83
C ASP A 299 -6.20 -21.40 4.61
N THR A 300 -6.55 -20.25 5.20
CA THR A 300 -7.93 -19.73 5.20
C THR A 300 -8.18 -18.63 4.17
N VAL A 301 -7.15 -17.89 3.77
CA VAL A 301 -7.30 -16.65 2.98
C VAL A 301 -8.04 -16.84 1.66
N CYS A 302 -7.85 -17.99 0.99
CA CYS A 302 -8.55 -18.31 -0.25
C CYS A 302 -10.06 -18.43 -0.06
N GLN A 303 -10.51 -19.02 1.05
CA GLN A 303 -11.92 -19.14 1.38
C GLN A 303 -12.51 -17.79 1.76
N VAL A 304 -11.79 -17.00 2.55
CA VAL A 304 -12.22 -15.64 2.91
C VAL A 304 -12.34 -14.75 1.67
N ALA A 305 -11.40 -14.82 0.74
CA ALA A 305 -11.43 -14.04 -0.50
C ALA A 305 -12.61 -14.42 -1.41
N LYS A 306 -12.89 -15.72 -1.56
CA LYS A 306 -14.08 -16.23 -2.27
C LYS A 306 -15.37 -15.76 -1.61
N TYR A 307 -15.42 -15.83 -0.28
CA TYR A 307 -16.59 -15.41 0.49
C TYR A 307 -16.86 -13.90 0.37
N ALA A 308 -15.83 -13.08 0.56
CA ALA A 308 -15.91 -11.64 0.40
C ALA A 308 -16.40 -11.25 -1.01
N TYR A 309 -15.92 -11.93 -2.06
CA TYR A 309 -16.38 -11.71 -3.43
C TYR A 309 -17.89 -11.98 -3.58
N LYS A 310 -18.39 -13.12 -3.08
CA LYS A 310 -19.82 -13.45 -3.13
C LYS A 310 -20.68 -12.43 -2.38
N VAL A 311 -20.28 -12.06 -1.16
CA VAL A 311 -20.99 -11.05 -0.36
C VAL A 311 -21.01 -9.71 -1.11
N PHE A 312 -19.87 -9.27 -1.64
CA PHE A 312 -19.81 -8.03 -2.42
C PHE A 312 -20.64 -8.06 -3.69
N ALA A 313 -20.78 -9.22 -4.34
CA ALA A 313 -21.67 -9.38 -5.49
C ALA A 313 -23.14 -9.14 -5.08
N ILE A 314 -23.59 -9.73 -3.96
CA ILE A 314 -24.95 -9.55 -3.45
C ILE A 314 -25.21 -8.08 -3.07
N PHE A 315 -24.29 -7.43 -2.36
CA PHE A 315 -24.43 -6.00 -2.03
C PHE A 315 -24.42 -5.10 -3.28
N ASN A 316 -23.61 -5.42 -4.31
CA ASN A 316 -23.61 -4.65 -5.55
C ASN A 316 -24.88 -4.84 -6.40
N GLY A 317 -25.58 -5.97 -6.24
CA GLY A 317 -26.86 -6.21 -6.90
C GLY A 317 -28.00 -5.35 -6.39
N GLU A 318 -27.83 -4.68 -5.25
CA GLU A 318 -28.84 -3.84 -4.62
C GLU A 318 -28.48 -2.35 -4.69
N VAL A 319 -29.45 -1.53 -5.06
CA VAL A 319 -29.28 -0.08 -5.17
C VAL A 319 -28.97 0.51 -3.80
N MET A 320 -27.93 1.33 -3.74
CA MET A 320 -27.61 2.10 -2.55
C MET A 320 -28.49 3.35 -2.51
N VAL A 321 -29.54 3.32 -1.70
CA VAL A 321 -30.43 4.47 -1.49
C VAL A 321 -30.01 5.16 -0.19
N TRP A 322 -29.80 6.48 -0.27
CA TRP A 322 -29.64 7.34 0.89
C TRP A 322 -31.04 7.81 1.31
N PRO A 323 -31.45 7.66 2.59
CA PRO A 323 -32.76 8.09 3.05
C PRO A 323 -33.01 9.59 2.86
#